data_AF-A0A2H9PND9-F1
#
_entry.id   AF-A0A2H9PND9-F1
#
_cell.length_a   1.000
_cell.length_b   1.000
_cell.length_c   1.000
_cell.angle_alpha   90.00
_cell.angle_beta   90.00
_cell.angle_gamma   90.00
#
_symmetry.space_group_name_H-M   'P 1'
#
loop_
_entity.id
_entity.type
_entity.pdbx_description
1 polymer ?
#
loop_
_entity_poly.entity_id
_entity_poly.type
_entity_poly.pdbx_seq_one_letter_code
_entity_poly.pdbx_strand_id
1 'polypeptide(L)'
;MQQLNDEQRKELEEKIKKMTPEELKEFQKQQCVFCQIISNKIPSKKVYEDDKALAILDINPATKGHILILPKEHYSIMPQIPDKEMGHLFSVAKKISQTVLKVLKVSGTNLFIANGLAAGQRAQHFMLHVIPRKEGDKILEIEDRMIEKDIRQKVRSLVEDQFNKLMGIKKTIVNVKEENLETEKWQSKEKEQKQAKTIEENQTPEIIAKETIVQKKKSTEKVKSKEDKKASEKKVIKEKKDVSLDDIADLFK
;
A
#
# COMPACT_ATOMS: atom_id res chain seq x y z
N MET A 1 21.67 24.01 6.69
CA MET A 1 22.79 23.05 6.72
C MET A 1 23.71 23.41 5.58
N GLN A 2 24.99 23.62 5.86
CA GLN A 2 25.99 23.89 4.83
C GLN A 2 26.22 22.58 4.06
N GLN A 3 26.07 22.60 2.74
CA GLN A 3 26.27 21.40 1.92
C GLN A 3 27.76 21.08 1.84
N LEU A 4 28.12 19.80 1.98
CA LEU A 4 29.50 19.33 1.83
C LEU A 4 29.98 19.62 0.40
N ASN A 5 31.21 20.15 0.28
CA ASN A 5 31.89 20.29 -1.00
C ASN A 5 32.35 18.92 -1.54
N ASP A 6 32.76 18.87 -2.81
CA ASP A 6 33.06 17.59 -3.48
C ASP A 6 34.24 16.84 -2.85
N GLU A 7 35.22 17.57 -2.29
CA GLU A 7 36.38 17.00 -1.61
C GLU A 7 35.97 16.34 -0.28
N GLN A 8 35.18 17.06 0.52
CA GLN A 8 34.61 16.54 1.77
C GLN A 8 33.70 15.33 1.54
N ARG A 9 32.96 15.28 0.42
CA ARG A 9 32.15 14.12 0.06
C ARG A 9 33.02 12.90 -0.24
N LYS A 10 34.07 13.07 -1.04
CA LYS A 10 35.01 11.99 -1.37
C LYS A 10 35.72 11.46 -0.12
N GLU A 11 36.20 12.34 0.75
CA GLU A 11 36.82 11.95 2.02
C GLU A 11 35.84 11.16 2.90
N LEU A 12 34.59 11.61 2.99
CA LEU A 12 33.55 10.91 3.75
C LEU A 12 33.25 9.53 3.14
N GLU A 13 33.17 9.42 1.83
CA GLU A 13 32.98 8.14 1.13
C GLU A 13 34.13 7.16 1.40
N GLU A 14 35.38 7.62 1.33
CA GLU A 14 36.53 6.79 1.65
C GLU A 14 36.54 6.35 3.12
N LYS A 15 36.14 7.25 4.02
CA LYS A 15 36.02 6.95 5.44
C LYS A 15 34.95 5.88 5.69
N ILE A 16 33.77 6.03 5.08
CA ILE A 16 32.66 5.07 5.17
C ILE A 16 33.08 3.69 4.65
N LYS A 17 33.83 3.62 3.54
CA LYS A 17 34.33 2.35 2.97
C LYS A 17 35.27 1.58 3.90
N LYS A 18 35.93 2.26 4.83
CA LYS A 18 36.88 1.66 5.77
C LYS A 18 36.25 1.27 7.12
N MET A 19 35.01 1.69 7.37
CA MET A 19 34.31 1.39 8.63
C MET A 19 33.88 -0.07 8.72
N THR A 20 33.91 -0.64 9.92
CA THR A 20 33.21 -1.91 10.19
C THR A 20 31.69 -1.72 10.15
N PRO A 21 30.90 -2.80 10.04
CA PRO A 21 29.43 -2.71 10.13
C PRO A 21 28.94 -2.02 11.41
N GLU A 22 29.60 -2.26 12.54
CA GLU A 22 29.26 -1.67 13.83
C GLU A 22 29.57 -0.17 13.85
N GLU A 23 30.75 0.22 13.36
CA GLU A 23 31.17 1.62 13.26
C GLU A 23 30.25 2.42 12.33
N LEU A 24 29.86 1.83 11.19
CA LEU A 24 28.95 2.44 10.24
C LEU A 24 27.56 2.66 10.88
N LYS A 25 27.05 1.65 11.60
CA LYS A 25 25.76 1.75 12.29
C LYS A 25 25.77 2.86 13.34
N GLU A 26 26.83 2.96 14.14
CA GLU A 26 26.97 4.01 15.14
C GLU A 26 27.11 5.39 14.48
N PHE A 27 27.88 5.49 13.40
CA PHE A 27 28.00 6.73 12.64
C PHE A 27 26.64 7.20 12.09
N GLN A 28 25.86 6.30 11.48
CA GLN A 28 24.50 6.60 11.00
C GLN A 28 23.58 7.07 12.13
N LYS A 29 23.63 6.41 13.30
CA LYS A 29 22.87 6.79 14.49
C LYS A 29 23.22 8.20 14.96
N GLN A 30 24.50 8.59 14.95
CA GLN A 30 24.94 9.92 15.35
C GLN A 30 24.51 11.03 14.38
N GLN A 31 24.53 10.74 13.07
CA GLN A 31 24.08 11.68 12.04
C GLN A 31 22.55 11.75 11.90
N CYS A 32 21.82 10.83 12.54
CA CYS A 32 20.37 10.76 12.45
C CYS A 32 19.67 11.76 13.38
N VAL A 33 18.93 12.71 12.77
CA VAL A 33 18.08 13.68 13.51
C VAL A 33 17.05 13.00 14.42
N PHE A 34 16.49 11.86 14.00
CA PHE A 34 15.51 11.14 14.81
C PHE A 34 16.15 10.42 16.01
N CYS A 35 17.37 9.90 15.87
CA CYS A 35 18.13 9.39 17.02
C CYS A 35 18.48 10.52 18.01
N GLN A 36 18.75 11.73 17.51
CA GLN A 36 18.95 12.90 18.36
C GLN A 36 17.66 13.33 19.08
N ILE A 37 16.49 13.21 18.43
CA ILE A 37 15.19 13.40 19.06
C ILE A 37 14.94 12.32 20.14
N ILE A 38 15.19 11.06 19.82
CA ILE A 38 15.01 9.91 20.73
C ILE A 38 15.88 10.06 21.99
N SER A 39 17.11 10.55 21.82
CA SER A 39 18.05 10.83 22.92
C SER A 39 17.84 12.19 23.60
N ASN A 40 16.75 12.90 23.28
CA ASN A 40 16.39 14.22 23.82
C ASN A 40 17.43 15.34 23.55
N LYS A 41 18.36 15.16 22.60
CA LYS A 41 19.28 16.22 22.17
C LYS A 41 18.58 17.31 21.36
N ILE A 42 17.50 16.93 20.65
CA ILE A 42 16.63 17.84 19.92
C ILE A 42 15.23 17.76 20.54
N PRO A 43 14.59 18.90 20.85
CA PRO A 43 13.24 18.91 21.40
C PRO A 43 12.22 18.40 20.38
N SER A 44 11.20 17.70 20.86
CA SER A 44 10.06 17.26 20.05
C SER A 44 8.77 17.32 20.85
N LYS A 45 7.63 17.31 20.15
CA LYS A 45 6.31 17.23 20.78
C LYS A 45 5.90 15.77 20.88
N LYS A 46 6.28 15.12 21.98
CA LYS A 46 5.99 13.71 22.25
C LYS A 46 4.51 13.51 22.55
N VAL A 47 3.94 12.47 21.95
CA VAL A 47 2.56 12.00 22.15
C VAL A 47 2.55 10.70 22.96
N TYR A 48 3.56 9.85 22.76
CA TYR A 48 3.71 8.56 23.42
C TYR A 48 5.19 8.18 23.48
N GLU A 49 5.61 7.50 24.54
CA GLU A 49 6.96 6.96 24.67
C GLU A 49 6.95 5.72 25.56
N ASP A 50 7.63 4.68 25.11
CA ASP A 50 7.99 3.51 25.92
C ASP A 50 9.42 3.07 25.60
N ASP A 51 9.82 1.92 26.14
CA ASP A 51 11.18 1.38 26.01
C ASP A 51 11.58 1.07 24.56
N LYS A 52 10.61 0.93 23.63
CA LYS A 52 10.84 0.49 22.24
C LYS A 52 10.40 1.50 21.20
N ALA A 53 9.44 2.36 21.51
CA ALA A 53 8.84 3.28 20.56
C ALA A 53 8.72 4.70 21.12
N LEU A 54 8.84 5.66 20.22
CA LEU A 54 8.57 7.07 20.47
C LEU A 54 7.59 7.57 19.40
N ALA A 55 6.50 8.19 19.80
CA ALA A 55 5.59 8.88 18.89
C ALA A 55 5.65 10.40 19.10
N ILE A 56 5.83 11.14 18.02
CA ILE A 56 5.94 12.61 18.02
C ILE A 56 5.03 13.23 16.98
N LEU A 57 4.62 14.48 17.18
CA LEU A 57 4.00 15.26 16.11
C LEU A 57 5.03 15.61 15.04
N ASP A 58 4.65 15.45 13.77
CA ASP A 58 5.47 15.90 12.64
C ASP A 58 5.52 17.43 12.60
N ILE A 59 6.71 17.99 12.41
CA ILE A 59 6.93 19.43 12.24
C ILE A 59 6.51 19.92 10.85
N ASN A 60 6.54 19.05 9.84
CA ASN A 60 6.10 19.31 8.47
C ASN A 60 4.90 18.39 8.13
N PRO A 61 3.76 18.56 8.80
CA PRO A 61 2.67 17.60 8.74
C PRO A 61 1.96 17.61 7.38
N ALA A 62 1.56 16.42 6.90
CA ALA A 62 0.66 16.30 5.75
C ALA A 62 -0.75 16.83 6.10
N THR A 63 -1.24 16.53 7.31
CA THR A 63 -2.47 17.09 7.88
C THR A 63 -2.30 17.43 9.35
N LYS A 64 -3.17 18.29 9.88
CA LYS A 64 -3.18 18.62 11.32
C LYS A 64 -3.32 17.33 12.15
N GLY A 65 -2.33 17.08 13.02
CA GLY A 65 -2.28 15.88 13.86
C GLY A 65 -1.50 14.71 13.26
N HIS A 66 -0.73 14.92 12.18
CA HIS A 66 0.22 13.95 11.65
C HIS A 66 1.24 13.55 12.73
N ILE A 67 1.31 12.25 13.03
CA ILE A 67 2.20 11.67 14.03
C ILE A 67 3.18 10.72 13.37
N LEU A 68 4.45 10.80 13.79
CA LEU A 68 5.51 9.86 13.43
C LEU A 68 5.74 8.91 14.59
N ILE A 69 5.73 7.61 14.32
CA ILE A 69 6.11 6.56 15.27
C ILE A 69 7.48 6.04 14.86
N LEU A 70 8.40 6.10 15.81
CA LEU A 70 9.82 5.79 15.64
C LEU A 70 10.20 4.63 16.56
N PRO A 71 10.91 3.60 16.08
CA PRO A 71 11.63 2.70 16.97
C PRO A 71 12.71 3.49 17.70
N LYS A 72 12.98 3.10 18.94
CA LYS A 72 14.09 3.63 19.75
C LYS A 72 15.45 3.25 19.15
N GLU A 73 15.53 2.05 18.59
CA GLU A 73 16.69 1.61 17.83
C GLU A 73 16.71 2.20 16.42
N HIS A 74 17.93 2.33 15.89
CA HIS A 74 18.15 2.87 14.55
C HIS A 74 17.98 1.78 13.50
N TYR A 75 17.00 1.97 12.63
CA TYR A 75 16.77 1.18 11.43
C TYR A 75 16.53 2.14 10.27
N SER A 76 17.20 1.96 9.15
CA SER A 76 17.01 2.85 7.99
C SER A 76 15.69 2.58 7.30
N ILE A 77 15.31 1.31 7.14
CA ILE A 77 14.12 0.88 6.39
C ILE A 77 13.42 -0.28 7.09
N MET A 78 12.13 -0.47 6.77
CA MET A 78 11.27 -1.48 7.38
C MET A 78 11.85 -2.90 7.41
N PRO A 79 12.49 -3.43 6.33
CA PRO A 79 12.99 -4.81 6.33
C PRO A 79 14.13 -5.09 7.32
N GLN A 80 14.76 -4.07 7.89
CA GLN A 80 15.82 -4.23 8.89
C GLN A 80 15.27 -4.42 10.31
N ILE A 81 13.98 -4.17 10.52
CA ILE A 81 13.35 -4.20 11.84
C ILE A 81 12.96 -5.64 12.19
N PRO A 82 13.32 -6.15 13.38
CA PRO A 82 12.87 -7.45 13.84
C PRO A 82 11.35 -7.54 13.95
N ASP A 83 10.75 -8.68 13.58
CA ASP A 83 9.29 -8.88 13.54
C ASP A 83 8.59 -8.53 14.87
N LYS A 84 9.20 -8.88 16.01
CA LYS A 84 8.64 -8.59 17.34
C LYS A 84 8.56 -7.09 17.61
N GLU A 85 9.54 -6.32 17.14
CA GLU A 85 9.55 -4.86 17.28
C GLU A 85 8.58 -4.21 16.28
N MET A 86 8.53 -4.73 15.06
CA MET A 86 7.53 -4.31 14.07
C MET A 86 6.10 -4.50 14.60
N GLY A 87 5.80 -5.64 15.22
CA GLY A 87 4.50 -5.90 15.84
C GLY A 87 4.18 -4.93 16.98
N HIS A 88 5.18 -4.50 17.75
CA HIS A 88 5.02 -3.47 18.78
C HIS A 88 4.69 -2.10 18.18
N LEU A 89 5.44 -1.67 17.16
CA LEU A 89 5.21 -0.39 16.47
C LEU A 89 3.80 -0.30 15.88
N PHE A 90 3.30 -1.36 15.24
CA PHE A 90 1.94 -1.40 14.71
C PHE A 90 0.86 -1.47 15.81
N SER A 91 1.17 -2.09 16.95
CA SER A 91 0.27 -2.07 18.12
C SER A 91 0.12 -0.66 18.68
N VAL A 92 1.21 0.11 18.73
CA VAL A 92 1.19 1.54 19.09
C VAL A 92 0.43 2.35 18.03
N ALA A 93 0.70 2.12 16.74
CA ALA A 93 0.02 2.82 15.65
C ALA A 93 -1.49 2.63 15.66
N LYS A 94 -1.97 1.41 15.94
CA LYS A 94 -3.39 1.12 16.12
C LYS A 94 -4.01 1.99 17.22
N LYS A 95 -3.38 2.08 18.39
CA LYS A 95 -3.88 2.88 19.54
C LYS A 95 -3.86 4.39 19.23
N ILE A 96 -2.81 4.87 18.56
CA ILE A 96 -2.69 6.27 18.15
C ILE A 96 -3.76 6.61 17.11
N SER A 97 -3.95 5.78 16.07
CA SER A 97 -4.99 5.97 15.06
C SER A 97 -6.39 6.04 15.71
N GLN A 98 -6.72 5.10 16.61
CA GLN A 98 -7.99 5.14 17.37
C GLN A 98 -8.17 6.44 18.15
N THR A 99 -7.12 6.91 18.81
CA THR A 99 -7.14 8.15 19.60
C THR A 99 -7.32 9.38 18.69
N VAL A 100 -6.58 9.44 17.59
CA VAL A 100 -6.62 10.51 16.59
C VAL A 100 -8.01 10.63 15.97
N LEU A 101 -8.61 9.51 15.54
CA LEU A 101 -9.97 9.48 15.00
C LEU A 101 -10.97 10.15 15.95
N LYS A 102 -10.91 9.78 17.23
CA LYS A 102 -11.82 10.27 18.27
C LYS A 102 -11.56 11.73 18.63
N VAL A 103 -10.32 12.09 18.93
CA VAL A 103 -9.96 13.41 19.49
C VAL A 103 -10.03 14.50 18.43
N LEU A 104 -9.57 14.21 17.21
CA LEU A 104 -9.56 15.19 16.11
C LEU A 104 -10.85 15.21 15.28
N LYS A 105 -11.79 14.30 15.57
CA LYS A 105 -13.07 14.15 14.86
C LYS A 105 -12.86 14.08 13.34
N VAL A 106 -11.92 13.23 12.94
CA VAL A 106 -11.57 12.98 11.53
C VAL A 106 -12.25 11.70 11.05
N SER A 107 -12.49 11.59 9.74
CA SER A 107 -13.22 10.46 9.16
C SER A 107 -12.34 9.24 8.87
N GLY A 108 -11.01 9.40 8.91
CA GLY A 108 -10.09 8.30 8.67
C GLY A 108 -8.67 8.57 9.15
N THR A 109 -7.80 7.57 8.97
CA THR A 109 -6.35 7.71 9.13
C THR A 109 -5.63 6.88 8.06
N ASN A 110 -4.54 7.39 7.49
CA ASN A 110 -3.58 6.54 6.78
C ASN A 110 -2.44 6.12 7.70
N LEU A 111 -2.01 4.89 7.53
CA LEU A 111 -0.70 4.43 7.94
C LEU A 111 0.21 4.44 6.71
N PHE A 112 1.33 5.13 6.77
CA PHE A 112 2.25 5.27 5.64
C PHE A 112 3.69 4.98 6.07
N ILE A 113 4.41 4.24 5.22
CA ILE A 113 5.82 3.89 5.37
C ILE A 113 6.46 4.10 4.00
N ALA A 114 7.53 4.88 3.92
CA ALA A 114 8.36 4.98 2.74
C ALA A 114 9.68 4.23 2.96
N ASN A 115 9.95 3.22 2.11
CA ASN A 115 11.23 2.51 2.10
C ASN A 115 12.05 2.97 0.88
N GLY A 116 13.07 3.79 1.14
CA GLY A 116 13.96 4.35 0.12
C GLY A 116 13.49 5.69 -0.45
N LEU A 117 14.45 6.39 -1.09
CA LEU A 117 14.25 7.74 -1.64
C LEU A 117 13.14 7.79 -2.69
N ALA A 118 13.07 6.79 -3.57
CA ALA A 118 12.05 6.69 -4.62
C ALA A 118 10.63 6.56 -4.06
N ALA A 119 10.48 5.97 -2.85
CA ALA A 119 9.20 5.89 -2.15
C ALA A 119 8.86 7.19 -1.37
N GLY A 120 9.71 8.20 -1.42
CA GLY A 120 9.53 9.48 -0.71
C GLY A 120 10.12 9.50 0.70
N GLN A 121 11.00 8.56 1.07
CA GLN A 121 11.66 8.57 2.38
C GLN A 121 12.62 9.76 2.47
N ARG A 122 12.44 10.62 3.49
CA ARG A 122 13.22 11.87 3.63
C ARG A 122 14.35 11.80 4.66
N ALA A 123 14.44 10.73 5.43
CA ALA A 123 15.48 10.52 6.42
C ALA A 123 15.75 9.04 6.61
N GLN A 124 16.99 8.71 6.95
CA GLN A 124 17.48 7.34 7.15
C GLN A 124 17.15 6.81 8.55
N HIS A 125 15.93 7.04 9.04
CA HIS A 125 15.36 6.40 10.24
C HIS A 125 13.95 5.97 9.90
N PHE A 126 13.58 4.75 10.26
CA PHE A 126 12.25 4.23 9.97
C PHE A 126 11.19 5.08 10.66
N MET A 127 10.18 5.48 9.90
CA MET A 127 9.05 6.26 10.37
C MET A 127 7.76 5.58 9.92
N LEU A 128 6.92 5.23 10.90
CA LEU A 128 5.54 4.87 10.64
C LEU A 128 4.66 6.11 10.85
N HIS A 129 4.15 6.63 9.75
CA HIS A 129 3.29 7.80 9.72
C HIS A 129 1.86 7.41 10.08
N VAL A 130 1.23 8.16 10.99
CA VAL A 130 -0.21 8.13 11.25
C VAL A 130 -0.78 9.48 10.82
N ILE A 131 -1.48 9.52 9.69
CA ILE A 131 -1.98 10.75 9.07
C ILE A 131 -3.50 10.81 9.26
N PRO A 132 -4.04 11.73 10.09
CA PRO A 132 -5.47 11.97 10.18
C PRO A 132 -6.05 12.43 8.84
N ARG A 133 -7.21 11.94 8.44
CA ARG A 133 -7.82 12.22 7.13
C ARG A 133 -9.20 12.82 7.24
N LYS A 134 -9.47 13.81 6.40
CA LYS A 134 -10.82 14.35 6.18
C LYS A 134 -11.20 14.15 4.72
N GLU A 135 -12.50 14.06 4.49
CA GLU A 135 -13.02 14.04 3.13
C GLU A 135 -12.56 15.29 2.37
N GLY A 136 -12.11 15.10 1.12
CA GLY A 136 -11.65 16.17 0.25
C GLY A 136 -10.28 16.79 0.58
N ASP A 137 -9.48 16.20 1.48
CA ASP A 137 -8.13 16.72 1.80
C ASP A 137 -7.06 16.44 0.72
N LYS A 138 -7.44 15.72 -0.35
CA LYS A 138 -6.65 15.42 -1.55
C LYS A 138 -5.31 14.70 -1.37
N ILE A 139 -5.08 14.13 -0.18
CA ILE A 139 -3.86 13.39 0.09
C ILE A 139 -3.96 11.96 -0.46
N LEU A 140 -2.92 11.51 -1.16
CA LEU A 140 -2.87 10.20 -1.82
C LEU A 140 -3.96 10.01 -2.90
N GLU A 141 -4.39 11.09 -3.55
CA GLU A 141 -5.14 10.97 -4.80
C GLU A 141 -4.22 10.38 -5.87
N ILE A 142 -4.54 9.17 -6.33
CA ILE A 142 -3.76 8.43 -7.33
C ILE A 142 -4.70 8.12 -8.49
N GLU A 143 -4.21 8.31 -9.71
CA GLU A 143 -4.96 7.99 -10.92
C GLU A 143 -5.05 6.48 -11.14
N ASP A 144 -6.19 6.03 -11.68
CA ASP A 144 -6.36 4.65 -12.08
C ASP A 144 -5.39 4.30 -13.21
N ARG A 145 -4.63 3.20 -13.02
CA ARG A 145 -3.73 2.66 -14.04
C ARG A 145 -4.18 1.26 -14.44
N MET A 146 -4.40 1.05 -15.73
CA MET A 146 -4.61 -0.29 -16.26
C MET A 146 -3.28 -0.97 -16.54
N ILE A 147 -3.07 -2.14 -15.94
CA ILE A 147 -1.89 -3.00 -16.18
C ILE A 147 -2.35 -4.23 -16.97
N GLU A 148 -1.61 -4.57 -18.03
CA GLU A 148 -1.87 -5.73 -18.87
C GLU A 148 -1.90 -7.04 -18.06
N LYS A 149 -2.77 -7.99 -18.45
CA LYS A 149 -2.96 -9.26 -17.74
C LYS A 149 -1.68 -10.12 -17.73
N ASP A 150 -0.93 -10.14 -18.83
CA ASP A 150 0.32 -10.91 -18.93
C ASP A 150 1.38 -10.41 -17.93
N ILE A 151 1.55 -9.09 -17.81
CA ILE A 151 2.45 -8.47 -16.84
C ILE A 151 2.06 -8.85 -15.41
N ARG A 152 0.76 -8.78 -15.07
CA ARG A 152 0.27 -9.16 -13.73
C ARG A 152 0.61 -10.61 -13.37
N GLN A 153 0.45 -11.53 -14.31
CA GLN A 153 0.74 -12.94 -14.08
C GLN A 153 2.24 -13.21 -13.95
N LYS A 154 3.08 -12.54 -14.75
CA LYS A 154 4.54 -12.59 -14.63
C LYS A 154 5.01 -12.10 -13.27
N VAL A 155 4.58 -10.90 -12.86
CA VAL A 155 4.92 -10.32 -11.54
C VAL A 155 4.49 -11.25 -10.41
N ARG A 156 3.28 -11.80 -10.47
CA ARG A 156 2.78 -12.74 -9.46
C ARG A 156 3.73 -13.92 -9.29
N SER A 157 4.08 -14.62 -10.38
CA SER A 157 4.93 -15.82 -10.29
C SER A 157 6.28 -15.50 -9.66
N LEU A 158 6.87 -14.36 -10.04
CA LEU A 158 8.18 -13.94 -9.56
C LEU A 158 8.18 -13.63 -8.07
N VAL A 159 7.19 -12.87 -7.62
CA VAL A 159 7.03 -12.53 -6.21
C VAL A 159 6.70 -13.76 -5.39
N GLU A 160 5.79 -14.62 -5.86
CA GLU A 160 5.38 -15.84 -5.16
C GLU A 160 6.54 -16.80 -4.92
N ASP A 161 7.36 -17.06 -5.94
CA ASP A 161 8.48 -17.99 -5.82
C ASP A 161 9.56 -17.45 -4.86
N GLN A 162 9.91 -16.16 -4.93
CA GLN A 162 10.88 -15.54 -4.01
C GLN A 162 10.36 -15.44 -2.58
N PHE A 163 9.08 -15.07 -2.40
CA PHE A 163 8.47 -14.95 -1.08
C PHE A 163 8.35 -16.30 -0.38
N ASN A 164 7.93 -17.35 -1.10
CA ASN A 164 7.85 -18.70 -0.54
C ASN A 164 9.22 -19.22 -0.09
N LYS A 165 10.28 -18.93 -0.85
CA LYS A 165 11.65 -19.24 -0.47
C LYS A 165 12.06 -18.53 0.82
N LEU A 166 11.77 -17.23 0.92
CA LEU A 166 12.05 -16.43 2.11
C LEU A 166 11.32 -16.98 3.35
N MET A 167 10.05 -17.35 3.20
CA MET A 167 9.21 -17.89 4.28
C MET A 167 9.49 -19.37 4.60
N GLY A 168 10.36 -20.05 3.87
CA GLY A 168 10.63 -21.48 4.04
C GLY A 168 9.42 -22.38 3.71
N ILE A 169 8.46 -21.88 2.93
CA ILE A 169 7.25 -22.61 2.57
C ILE A 169 7.61 -23.61 1.46
N LYS A 170 7.60 -24.90 1.79
CA LYS A 170 7.65 -25.97 0.77
C LYS A 170 6.31 -25.95 0.03
N LYS A 171 6.35 -25.63 -1.27
CA LYS A 171 5.21 -25.53 -2.20
C LYS A 171 4.11 -26.53 -1.84
N THR A 172 3.12 -26.09 -1.06
CA THR A 172 1.91 -26.86 -0.83
C THR A 172 0.96 -26.40 -1.91
N ILE A 173 0.63 -27.30 -2.83
CA ILE A 173 -0.22 -27.03 -3.99
C ILE A 173 -1.58 -26.56 -3.49
N VAL A 174 -1.78 -25.24 -3.40
CA VAL A 174 -3.11 -24.68 -3.57
C VAL A 174 -3.26 -24.53 -5.08
N ASN A 175 -3.92 -25.51 -5.70
CA ASN A 175 -4.50 -25.33 -7.01
C ASN A 175 -5.50 -24.17 -6.88
N VAL A 176 -5.04 -22.95 -7.11
CA VAL A 176 -5.94 -21.88 -7.50
C VAL A 176 -6.49 -22.36 -8.83
N LYS A 177 -7.70 -22.93 -8.82
CA LYS A 177 -8.50 -23.01 -10.05
C LYS A 177 -8.43 -21.61 -10.63
N GLU A 178 -8.03 -21.48 -11.88
CA GLU A 178 -8.26 -20.26 -12.64
C GLU A 178 -9.78 -20.05 -12.65
N GLU A 179 -10.30 -19.40 -11.60
CA GLU A 179 -11.62 -18.83 -11.67
C GLU A 179 -11.52 -17.76 -12.73
N ASN A 180 -12.26 -17.98 -13.81
CA ASN A 180 -12.74 -16.94 -14.71
C ASN A 180 -13.48 -15.88 -13.88
N LEU A 181 -12.74 -15.06 -13.14
CA LEU A 181 -13.20 -13.79 -12.58
C LEU A 181 -13.06 -12.74 -13.67
N GLU A 182 -13.61 -13.03 -14.85
CA GLU A 182 -13.70 -12.09 -15.95
C GLU A 182 -15.15 -11.59 -16.06
N THR A 183 -15.27 -10.27 -15.95
CA THR A 183 -16.32 -9.38 -16.52
C THR A 183 -17.54 -8.97 -15.69
N GLU A 184 -18.11 -9.75 -14.77
CA GLU A 184 -19.42 -9.37 -14.18
C GLU A 184 -19.37 -8.18 -13.19
N LYS A 185 -18.28 -8.02 -12.42
CA LYS A 185 -18.16 -6.93 -11.43
C LYS A 185 -17.67 -5.60 -12.01
N TRP A 186 -17.11 -5.59 -13.21
CA TRP A 186 -16.63 -4.36 -13.85
C TRP A 186 -17.71 -3.76 -14.77
N GLN A 187 -18.49 -4.60 -15.46
CA GLN A 187 -19.63 -4.15 -16.27
C GLN A 187 -20.77 -3.55 -15.42
N SER A 188 -20.87 -3.92 -14.14
CA SER A 188 -21.85 -3.34 -13.20
C SER A 188 -21.49 -1.90 -12.80
N LYS A 189 -20.20 -1.60 -12.59
CA LYS A 189 -19.74 -0.22 -12.30
C LYS A 189 -19.84 0.72 -13.51
N GLU A 190 -19.57 0.23 -14.72
CA GLU A 190 -19.81 1.02 -15.94
C GLU A 190 -21.30 1.30 -16.19
N LYS A 191 -22.19 0.36 -15.84
CA LYS A 191 -23.64 0.57 -15.92
C LYS A 191 -24.13 1.56 -14.88
N GLU A 192 -23.67 1.48 -13.63
CA GLU A 192 -24.04 2.43 -12.58
C GLU A 192 -23.52 3.86 -12.87
N GLN A 193 -22.30 4.00 -13.41
CA GLN A 193 -21.76 5.31 -13.78
C GLN A 193 -22.44 5.92 -15.01
N LYS A 194 -22.86 5.10 -16.00
CA LYS A 194 -23.68 5.58 -17.13
C LYS A 194 -25.10 5.92 -16.68
N GLN A 195 -25.69 5.16 -15.77
CA GLN A 195 -27.05 5.40 -15.27
C GLN A 195 -27.13 6.63 -14.37
N ALA A 196 -26.11 6.91 -13.54
CA ALA A 196 -26.01 8.14 -12.75
C ALA A 196 -25.86 9.40 -13.63
N LYS A 197 -25.07 9.34 -14.72
CA LYS A 197 -24.95 10.44 -15.69
C LYS A 197 -26.25 10.74 -16.45
N THR A 198 -27.09 9.73 -16.67
CA THR A 198 -28.36 9.91 -17.40
C THR A 198 -29.48 10.49 -16.50
N ILE A 199 -29.32 10.40 -15.17
CA ILE A 199 -30.30 10.90 -14.20
C ILE A 199 -30.08 12.39 -13.87
N GLU A 200 -28.83 12.87 -13.87
CA GLU A 200 -28.52 14.29 -13.65
C GLU A 200 -28.85 15.20 -14.86
N GLU A 201 -28.86 14.66 -16.09
CA GLU A 201 -29.17 15.45 -17.30
C GLU A 201 -30.67 15.62 -17.59
N ASN A 202 -31.56 14.95 -16.85
CA ASN A 202 -33.01 14.94 -17.14
C ASN A 202 -33.90 15.53 -16.02
N GLN A 203 -33.38 16.46 -15.21
CA GLN A 203 -34.21 17.21 -14.27
C GLN A 203 -34.10 18.73 -14.47
N THR A 204 -35.03 19.28 -15.26
CA THR A 204 -35.75 20.55 -15.01
C THR A 204 -37.02 20.61 -15.91
N PRO A 205 -38.10 21.32 -15.52
CA PRO A 205 -39.45 20.72 -15.49
C PRO A 205 -40.52 21.48 -16.29
N GLU A 206 -41.46 20.78 -16.97
CA GLU A 206 -42.76 21.32 -17.39
C GLU A 206 -43.84 20.20 -17.43
N ILE A 207 -44.89 20.22 -16.59
CA ILE A 207 -46.26 20.78 -16.80
C ILE A 207 -47.30 19.75 -17.36
N ILE A 208 -48.29 19.41 -16.51
CA ILE A 208 -49.74 19.15 -16.77
C ILE A 208 -50.27 17.79 -17.35
N ALA A 209 -51.31 17.28 -16.65
CA ALA A 209 -52.52 16.54 -17.07
C ALA A 209 -52.61 14.98 -17.08
N LYS A 210 -53.41 14.50 -16.12
CA LYS A 210 -54.67 13.70 -16.21
C LYS A 210 -54.75 12.32 -16.92
N GLU A 211 -55.35 11.38 -16.14
CA GLU A 211 -56.36 10.35 -16.51
C GLU A 211 -55.91 9.16 -17.42
N THR A 212 -56.39 7.91 -17.41
CA THR A 212 -57.07 6.91 -16.54
C THR A 212 -57.04 5.57 -17.35
N ILE A 213 -57.29 4.38 -16.74
CA ILE A 213 -57.94 3.15 -17.30
C ILE A 213 -57.09 1.94 -17.87
N VAL A 214 -57.07 0.83 -17.07
CA VAL A 214 -57.51 -0.58 -17.33
C VAL A 214 -56.74 -1.60 -18.24
N GLN A 215 -56.32 -2.69 -17.57
CA GLN A 215 -56.39 -4.15 -17.84
C GLN A 215 -55.62 -4.91 -18.97
N LYS A 216 -54.94 -5.98 -18.47
CA LYS A 216 -55.04 -7.44 -18.77
C LYS A 216 -54.20 -8.12 -19.87
N LYS A 217 -53.61 -9.25 -19.39
CA LYS A 217 -53.53 -10.61 -19.98
C LYS A 217 -52.54 -10.78 -21.15
N LYS A 218 -51.92 -11.93 -21.45
CA LYS A 218 -51.72 -13.29 -20.88
C LYS A 218 -50.77 -13.99 -21.89
N SER A 219 -50.05 -15.03 -21.44
CA SER A 219 -49.59 -16.28 -22.14
C SER A 219 -48.06 -16.49 -22.03
N THR A 220 -47.54 -17.49 -21.29
CA THR A 220 -47.38 -18.95 -21.58
C THR A 220 -46.64 -19.20 -22.91
N GLU A 221 -45.56 -19.99 -23.02
CA GLU A 221 -45.37 -21.37 -22.55
C GLU A 221 -43.94 -21.92 -22.90
N LYS A 222 -43.51 -23.00 -22.19
CA LYS A 222 -42.57 -24.11 -22.54
C LYS A 222 -41.08 -23.81 -22.78
N VAL A 223 -40.10 -24.32 -21.98
CA VAL A 223 -39.68 -25.69 -21.56
C VAL A 223 -39.05 -26.56 -22.66
N LYS A 224 -37.76 -26.89 -22.48
CA LYS A 224 -37.01 -28.16 -22.74
C LYS A 224 -35.50 -27.89 -22.45
N SER A 225 -34.84 -28.45 -21.41
CA SER A 225 -34.20 -29.79 -21.30
C SER A 225 -33.26 -30.12 -22.49
N LYS A 226 -32.01 -30.60 -22.38
CA LYS A 226 -31.37 -31.53 -21.42
C LYS A 226 -29.85 -31.65 -21.71
N GLU A 227 -29.05 -31.90 -20.66
CA GLU A 227 -27.93 -32.85 -20.49
C GLU A 227 -26.75 -32.98 -21.49
N ASP A 228 -25.56 -32.68 -20.94
CA ASP A 228 -24.30 -33.44 -20.87
C ASP A 228 -23.67 -34.14 -22.08
N LYS A 229 -22.37 -33.86 -22.29
CA LYS A 229 -21.32 -34.87 -22.55
C LYS A 229 -19.90 -34.32 -22.29
N LYS A 230 -19.19 -34.99 -21.38
CA LYS A 230 -17.74 -34.93 -21.18
C LYS A 230 -17.01 -35.55 -22.36
N ALA A 231 -15.91 -34.94 -22.80
CA ALA A 231 -14.79 -35.64 -23.42
C ALA A 231 -13.47 -34.96 -23.01
N SER A 232 -12.57 -35.78 -22.50
CA SER A 232 -11.22 -35.48 -22.02
C SER A 232 -10.22 -35.40 -23.16
N GLU A 233 -9.34 -34.40 -23.18
CA GLU A 233 -8.05 -34.50 -23.89
C GLU A 233 -6.93 -33.82 -23.08
N LYS A 234 -5.92 -34.62 -22.73
CA LYS A 234 -4.65 -34.20 -22.12
C LYS A 234 -3.81 -33.44 -23.15
N LYS A 235 -3.14 -32.35 -22.77
CA LYS A 235 -1.92 -31.91 -23.47
C LYS A 235 -0.93 -31.10 -22.60
N VAL A 236 0.22 -31.73 -22.41
CA VAL A 236 1.61 -31.20 -22.37
C VAL A 236 1.96 -30.19 -21.27
N ILE A 237 2.74 -30.69 -20.30
CA ILE A 237 3.52 -29.93 -19.32
C ILE A 237 4.67 -29.23 -20.07
N LYS A 238 4.69 -27.89 -20.10
CA LYS A 238 5.90 -27.13 -20.44
C LYS A 238 6.68 -26.87 -19.16
N GLU A 239 7.95 -27.29 -19.15
CA GLU A 239 8.91 -27.00 -18.09
C GLU A 239 9.01 -25.48 -17.86
N LYS A 240 8.89 -25.06 -16.59
CA LYS A 240 9.09 -23.67 -16.17
C LYS A 240 10.56 -23.32 -16.34
N LYS A 241 10.87 -22.34 -17.20
CA LYS A 241 12.18 -21.67 -17.20
C LYS A 241 12.32 -20.90 -15.88
N ASP A 242 13.43 -21.09 -15.19
CA ASP A 242 13.85 -20.24 -14.07
C ASP A 242 13.97 -18.80 -14.57
N VAL A 243 13.35 -17.87 -13.87
CA VAL A 243 13.35 -16.44 -14.23
C VAL A 243 14.44 -15.73 -13.43
N SER A 244 15.27 -14.93 -14.12
CA SER A 244 16.40 -14.20 -13.53
C SER A 244 15.95 -12.96 -12.76
N LEU A 245 16.80 -12.46 -11.85
CA LEU A 245 16.62 -11.14 -11.22
C LEU A 245 16.65 -10.00 -12.24
N ASP A 246 17.35 -10.19 -13.36
CA ASP A 246 17.43 -9.20 -14.44
C ASP A 246 16.09 -9.06 -15.17
N ASP A 247 15.36 -10.17 -15.35
CA ASP A 247 14.02 -10.18 -15.94
C ASP A 247 13.00 -9.41 -15.07
N ILE A 248 13.23 -9.31 -13.76
CA ILE A 248 12.40 -8.54 -12.82
C ILE A 248 12.71 -7.05 -12.92
N ALA A 249 13.98 -6.67 -13.06
CA ALA A 249 14.41 -5.28 -13.09
C ALA A 249 13.91 -4.55 -14.34
N ASP A 250 13.83 -5.25 -15.48
CA ASP A 250 13.33 -4.69 -16.75
C ASP A 250 11.84 -4.32 -16.72
N LEU A 251 11.05 -4.84 -15.77
CA LEU A 251 9.65 -4.47 -15.59
C LEU A 251 9.44 -3.05 -15.03
N PHE A 252 10.52 -2.42 -14.54
CA PHE A 252 10.49 -1.10 -13.89
C PHE A 252 11.30 -0.05 -14.66
N LYS A 253 11.76 -0.36 -15.88
CA LYS A 253 12.35 0.59 -16.84
C LYS A 253 11.26 1.19 -17.73
#